data_AF-A0A4Y8AL87-F1
#
_entry.id   AF-A0A4Y8AL87-F1
#
_cell.length_a   1.000
_cell.length_b   1.000
_cell.length_c   1.000
_cell.angle_alpha   90.00
_cell.angle_beta   90.00
_cell.angle_gamma   90.00
#
_symmetry.space_group_name_H-M   'P 1'
#
loop_
_entity.id
_entity.type
_entity.pdbx_description
1 polymer ?
#
loop_
_entity_poly.entity_id
_entity_poly.type
_entity_poly.pdbx_seq_one_letter_code
_entity_poly.pdbx_strand_id
1 'polypeptide(L)' 'MQEISLFNAIGQQLKFWNTNFNKNEINLPINVASGIYLVHIKTNNGNNIKKIIIN' A
#
# COMPACT_ATOMS: atom_id res chain seq x y z
N MET A 1 10.78 -10.90 2.56
CA MET A 1 10.71 -9.58 1.90
C MET A 1 9.30 -9.05 2.12
N GLN A 2 9.17 -7.78 2.47
CA GLN A 2 7.86 -7.15 2.65
C GLN A 2 7.68 -6.14 1.53
N GLU A 3 6.61 -6.29 0.78
CA GLU A 3 6.28 -5.49 -0.39
C GLU A 3 4.97 -4.77 -0.13
N ILE A 4 4.93 -3.48 -0.45
CA ILE A 4 3.71 -2.69 -0.35
C ILE A 4 3.44 -2.04 -1.70
N SER A 5 2.24 -2.22 -2.20
CA SER A 5 1.76 -1.58 -3.44
C SER A 5 0.52 -0.76 -3.16
N LEU A 6 0.46 0.44 -3.73
CA LEU A 6 -0.72 1.30 -3.73
C LEU A 6 -1.36 1.28 -5.12
N PHE A 7 -2.65 1.00 -5.19
CA PHE A 7 -3.44 1.03 -6.41
C PHE A 7 -4.57 2.04 -6.30
N ASN A 8 -4.91 2.70 -7.41
CA ASN A 8 -6.15 3.48 -7.51
C ASN A 8 -7.36 2.58 -7.84
N ALA A 9 -8.56 3.18 -7.86
CA ALA A 9 -9.81 2.45 -8.09
C ALA A 9 -9.91 1.72 -9.43
N ILE A 10 -9.15 2.13 -10.46
CA ILE A 10 -9.13 1.45 -11.77
C ILE A 10 -8.05 0.37 -11.86
N GLY A 11 -7.32 0.09 -10.77
CA GLY A 11 -6.30 -0.96 -10.69
C GLY A 11 -4.90 -0.55 -11.15
N GLN A 12 -4.66 0.73 -11.43
CA GLN A 12 -3.31 1.21 -11.75
C GLN A 12 -2.44 1.26 -10.49
N GLN A 13 -1.24 0.69 -10.55
CA GLN A 13 -0.24 0.81 -9.47
C GLN A 13 0.37 2.21 -9.47
N LEU A 14 0.19 2.94 -8.38
CA LEU A 14 0.68 4.31 -8.20
C LEU A 14 2.04 4.37 -7.48
N LYS A 15 2.24 3.47 -6.50
CA LYS A 15 3.46 3.41 -5.69
C LYS A 15 3.80 1.98 -5.35
N PHE A 16 5.09 1.74 -5.17
CA PHE A 16 5.65 0.46 -4.74
C PHE A 16 6.78 0.71 -3.75
N TRP A 17 6.77 -0.02 -2.64
CA TRP A 17 7.83 0.00 -1.65
C TRP A 17 8.28 -1.43 -1.38
N ASN A 18 9.59 -1.69 -1.52
CA ASN A 18 10.18 -3.02 -1.37
C ASN A 18 11.32 -3.05 -0.34
N THR A 19 11.21 -2.24 0.70
CA THR A 19 12.23 -2.18 1.76
C THR A 19 12.02 -3.26 2.80
N ASN A 20 13.08 -3.63 3.51
CA ASN A 20 13.01 -4.62 4.58
C ASN A 20 12.29 -4.00 5.80
N PHE A 21 10.96 -4.05 5.80
CA PHE A 21 10.10 -3.52 6.86
C PHE A 21 10.15 -4.44 8.09
N ASN A 22 11.27 -4.51 8.78
CA ASN A 22 11.39 -5.26 10.05
C ASN A 22 10.74 -4.50 11.23
N LYS A 23 9.58 -3.89 11.01
CA LYS A 23 8.86 -3.06 11.96
C LYS A 23 7.36 -3.36 11.90
N ASN A 24 6.69 -3.26 13.04
CA ASN A 24 5.24 -3.51 13.15
C ASN A 24 4.40 -2.32 12.67
N GLU A 25 5.03 -1.17 12.46
CA GLU A 25 4.42 0.08 11.98
C GLU A 25 5.25 0.64 10.83
N ILE A 26 4.55 1.13 9.80
CA ILE A 26 5.15 1.68 8.58
C ILE A 26 4.39 2.94 8.19
N ASN A 27 5.12 4.05 8.04
CA ASN A 27 4.57 5.29 7.51
C ASN A 27 4.84 5.38 6.01
N LEU A 28 3.76 5.49 5.23
CA LEU A 28 3.80 5.56 3.77
C LEU A 28 3.39 6.98 3.32
N PRO A 29 4.34 7.87 3.02
CA PRO A 29 4.00 9.19 2.51
C PRO A 29 3.36 9.07 1.12
N ILE A 30 2.14 9.59 0.98
CA ILE A 30 1.39 9.60 -0.28
C ILE A 30 0.91 11.03 -0.57
N ASN A 31 0.99 11.41 -1.84
CA ASN A 31 0.38 12.63 -2.37
C ASN A 31 -0.45 12.21 -3.58
N VAL A 32 -1.75 12.03 -3.35
CA VAL A 32 -2.72 11.53 -4.31
C VAL A 32 -4.02 12.32 -4.17
N ALA A 33 -4.81 12.40 -5.23
CA ALA A 33 -6.09 13.10 -5.21
C ALA A 33 -7.11 12.40 -4.30
N SER A 34 -8.20 13.08 -3.96
CA SER A 34 -9.34 12.48 -3.27
C SER A 34 -9.88 11.29 -4.08
N GLY A 35 -10.20 10.20 -3.40
CA GLY A 35 -10.64 8.97 -4.05
C GLY A 35 -10.43 7.71 -3.23
N ILE A 36 -10.69 6.57 -3.88
CA ILE A 36 -10.54 5.23 -3.31
C ILE A 36 -9.21 4.63 -3.77
N TYR A 37 -8.49 4.06 -2.82
CA TYR A 37 -7.24 3.36 -3.06
C TYR A 37 -7.21 2.01 -2.35
N LEU A 38 -6.41 1.10 -2.89
CA LEU A 38 -6.12 -0.20 -2.30
C LEU A 38 -4.64 -0.27 -1.95
N VAL A 39 -4.33 -0.54 -0.69
CA VAL A 39 -2.99 -0.86 -0.22
C VAL A 39 -2.87 -2.36 -0.11
N HIS A 40 -1.98 -2.95 -0.91
CA HIS A 40 -1.65 -4.37 -0.85
C HIS A 40 -0.32 -4.53 -0.12
N ILE A 41 -0.32 -5.25 0.98
CA ILE A 41 0.84 -5.55 1.83
C ILE A 41 1.11 -7.04 1.70
N LYS A 42 2.23 -7.39 1.10
CA LYS A 42 2.70 -8.77 0.98
C LYS A 42 3.84 -8.98 1.95
N THR A 43 3.68 -9.95 2.84
CA THR A 43 4.68 -10.34 3.85
C THR A 43 5.07 -11.79 3.64
N ASN A 44 6.14 -12.24 4.29
CA ASN A 44 6.51 -13.66 4.29
C ASN A 44 5.40 -14.55 4.89
N ASN A 45 4.52 -13.99 5.72
CA ASN A 45 3.49 -14.72 6.45
C ASN A 45 2.11 -14.62 5.78
N GLY A 46 2.02 -13.95 4.63
CA GLY A 46 0.78 -13.80 3.87
C GLY A 46 0.54 -12.39 3.33
N ASN A 47 -0.62 -12.21 2.70
CA ASN A 47 -1.02 -10.99 2.03
C ASN A 47 -2.17 -10.31 2.77
N ASN A 48 -2.14 -8.98 2.85
CA ASN A 48 -3.22 -8.17 3.40
C ASN A 48 -3.59 -7.06 2.42
N ILE A 49 -4.88 -6.80 2.26
CA ILE A 49 -5.38 -5.72 1.41
C ILE A 49 -6.25 -4.79 2.26
N LYS A 50 -5.98 -3.49 2.20
CA LYS A 50 -6.77 -2.45 2.86
C LYS A 50 -7.29 -1.44 1.86
N LYS A 51 -8.59 -1.16 1.91
CA LYS A 51 -9.20 -0.04 1.21
C LYS A 51 -9.05 1.23 2.04
N ILE A 52 -8.61 2.30 1.42
CA ILE A 52 -8.56 3.64 2.02
C ILE A 52 -9.37 4.62 1.17
N ILE A 53 -9.99 5.60 1.82
CA ILE A 53 -10.74 6.69 1.19
C ILE A 53 -10.06 7.98 1.64
N ILE A 54 -9.65 8.79 0.66
CA ILE A 54 -9.05 10.10 0.88
C ILE A 54 -10.05 11.15 0.40
N ASN A 55 -10.37 12.12 1.25
CA ASN A 55 -11.30 13.21 0.96
C ASN A 55 -10.55 14.51 0.70
#